data_AF-Q6MD20-F1
#
_entry.id   AF-Q6MD20-F1
#
_cell.length_a   1.000
_cell.length_b   1.000
_cell.length_c   1.000
_cell.angle_alpha   90.00
_cell.angle_beta   90.00
_cell.angle_gamma   90.00
#
_symmetry.space_group_name_H-M   'P 1'
#
loop_
_entity.id
_entity.type
_entity.pdbx_description
1 polymer ?
#
loop_
_entity_poly.entity_id
_entity_poly.type
_entity_poly.pdbx_seq_one_letter_code
_entity_poly.pdbx_strand_id
1 'polypeptide(L)'
;MNDPNPFPKPISSSQSFVSENNFESKESNKEHPVGGRSYQTLTPPNSNENNPVELTATKTINVVEGSSKISFRSQTTSSIRIGSPDTRSPIESLDRRIEQIEINTFGIQESQSNQFSHFIDLPLANKRTRKSNEGKSEFEQQKKSVKTSSDAEEDQQVKLSLKQTVSNSTALERLENLCVRVAQNLKISNEDLQRLISAKGNLNTANLLAVYNERLSARFREEAPITEQEIRDMHSILFSPLLADLSEQEATLPINVINPAPAFVCKSLLNCLESIENRGGYTSSIEEVKEFSLSEPKPEGGVKAIINNNTEEGIPAFLEILRGMGEKGGIVADAYEKYVDDKVQYRTQLQKFPIIESSQLFGGGNVNEVYTLTDEGKPQWIFKPANNFKNNPTICKNEQMASCINYHNQFRVPLTVLIDLGEGAVGSAQLFVPDCVKYGNVQENENFGLDRIHLLDLQKMVILDLLIGNTDRNEGNLLFQRKGDFYRLFAIDHDQCFASSLSRPLLLCYDNLPQLKSSFLPGIADLISSEAEKIYEQKMKSLNAYEGDPYFEEQEEIEVENEQEIEDENEQEMVPCHAIEWMKFVIKESRLALENGETPIQLIRTIKSEWQNRLNFY
;
A
#
# COMPACT_ATOMS: atom_id res chain seq x y z
N MET A 1 37.47 -42.08 42.28
CA MET A 1 37.75 -40.69 41.94
C MET A 1 36.43 -40.09 41.48
N ASN A 2 35.57 -39.78 42.45
CA ASN A 2 35.34 -38.45 43.02
C ASN A 2 34.44 -37.59 42.12
N ASP A 3 33.15 -37.66 42.43
CA ASP A 3 32.25 -36.51 42.49
C ASP A 3 32.96 -35.31 43.18
N PRO A 4 32.69 -34.05 42.81
CA PRO A 4 31.39 -33.46 43.15
C PRO A 4 30.82 -32.43 42.14
N ASN A 5 29.51 -32.51 41.97
CA ASN A 5 28.60 -31.37 41.77
C ASN A 5 28.63 -30.44 43.01
N PRO A 6 28.41 -29.10 42.93
CA PRO A 6 27.02 -28.64 42.91
C PRO A 6 26.71 -27.31 42.17
N PHE A 7 25.53 -27.27 41.56
CA PHE A 7 24.76 -26.06 41.22
C PHE A 7 24.34 -25.23 42.45
N PRO A 8 24.12 -23.91 42.30
CA PRO A 8 23.18 -23.16 43.12
C PRO A 8 21.79 -23.06 42.45
N LYS A 9 20.75 -23.24 43.28
CA LYS A 9 19.31 -23.10 42.95
C LYS A 9 18.93 -21.63 42.69
N PRO A 10 17.93 -21.34 41.83
CA PRO A 10 17.29 -20.03 41.80
C PRO A 10 16.25 -19.90 42.93
N ILE A 11 16.25 -18.71 43.53
CA ILE A 11 15.38 -18.28 44.63
C ILE A 11 14.00 -17.93 44.06
N SER A 12 12.98 -18.54 44.67
CA SER A 12 11.57 -18.18 44.56
C SER A 12 11.29 -16.93 45.39
N SER A 13 10.64 -15.94 44.80
CA SER A 13 9.97 -14.86 45.54
C SER A 13 8.59 -14.62 44.95
N SER A 14 7.62 -15.36 45.48
CA SER A 14 6.20 -15.03 45.47
C SER A 14 5.95 -13.81 46.37
N GLN A 15 5.39 -12.74 45.83
CA GLN A 15 4.72 -11.71 46.61
C GLN A 15 3.27 -11.58 46.11
N SER A 16 2.38 -12.11 46.95
CA SER A 16 0.95 -11.89 46.96
C SER A 16 0.63 -10.45 47.36
N PHE A 17 -0.11 -9.74 46.52
CA PHE A 17 -0.87 -8.55 46.94
C PHE A 17 -2.34 -8.94 47.12
N VAL A 18 -2.74 -8.97 48.38
CA VAL A 18 -4.13 -8.89 48.83
C VAL A 18 -4.49 -7.41 48.87
N SER A 19 -5.58 -7.03 48.21
CA SER A 19 -6.31 -5.78 48.51
C SER A 19 -7.79 -6.09 48.55
N GLU A 20 -8.27 -6.31 49.77
CA GLU A 20 -9.65 -6.06 50.15
C GLU A 20 -9.95 -4.56 49.95
N ASN A 21 -11.06 -4.24 49.32
CA ASN A 21 -11.84 -3.05 49.67
C ASN A 21 -13.30 -3.28 49.34
N ASN A 22 -14.04 -3.58 50.41
CA ASN A 22 -15.46 -3.36 50.53
C ASN A 22 -15.80 -1.92 50.17
N PHE A 23 -16.82 -1.69 49.34
CA PHE A 23 -17.66 -0.51 49.51
C PHE A 23 -19.12 -0.85 49.27
N GLU A 24 -19.91 -0.41 50.25
CA GLU A 24 -21.29 -0.73 50.51
C GLU A 24 -22.25 -0.26 49.43
N SER A 25 -23.29 -1.07 49.28
CA SER A 25 -24.58 -0.74 48.69
C SER A 25 -25.24 0.45 49.37
N LYS A 26 -25.77 1.38 48.56
CA LYS A 26 -26.94 2.19 48.96
C LYS A 26 -27.94 2.28 47.83
N GLU A 27 -29.05 1.58 48.06
CA GLU A 27 -30.35 1.83 47.43
C GLU A 27 -30.76 3.30 47.63
N SER A 28 -31.39 3.90 46.62
CA SER A 28 -32.53 4.77 46.87
C SER A 28 -33.48 4.76 45.68
N ASN A 29 -34.64 4.16 45.91
CA ASN A 29 -35.87 4.41 45.17
C ASN A 29 -36.27 5.89 45.29
N LYS A 30 -36.72 6.51 44.19
CA LYS A 30 -37.83 7.47 44.20
C LYS A 30 -38.42 7.68 42.80
N GLU A 31 -39.74 7.73 42.81
CA GLU A 31 -40.70 7.82 41.72
C GLU A 31 -40.63 9.15 40.93
N HIS A 32 -40.85 9.06 39.60
CA HIS A 32 -41.73 9.84 38.67
C HIS A 32 -42.11 11.33 38.94
N PRO A 33 -42.66 12.13 37.96
CA PRO A 33 -42.88 11.90 36.51
C PRO A 33 -42.72 13.16 35.57
N VAL A 34 -43.10 12.99 34.29
CA VAL A 34 -43.59 13.96 33.28
C VAL A 34 -42.63 15.00 32.68
N GLY A 35 -42.54 14.98 31.34
CA GLY A 35 -42.06 16.12 30.56
C GLY A 35 -41.89 15.86 29.07
N GLY A 36 -42.99 15.63 28.35
CA GLY A 36 -42.96 15.50 26.89
C GLY A 36 -42.65 16.83 26.18
N ARG A 37 -41.91 16.76 25.07
CA ARG A 37 -41.94 17.77 24.00
C ARG A 37 -41.81 17.10 22.64
N SER A 38 -42.92 17.12 21.91
CA SER A 38 -43.04 16.95 20.47
C SER A 38 -42.36 18.10 19.72
N TYR A 39 -41.73 17.82 18.59
CA TYR A 39 -41.63 18.80 17.50
C TYR A 39 -42.04 18.17 16.18
N GLN A 40 -42.83 18.96 15.46
CA GLN A 40 -43.60 18.63 14.27
C GLN A 40 -42.73 18.61 13.02
N THR A 41 -43.08 17.68 12.15
CA THR A 41 -42.77 17.60 10.73
C THR A 41 -43.29 18.83 9.99
N LEU A 42 -42.45 19.44 9.15
CA LEU A 42 -42.85 20.46 8.17
C LEU A 42 -42.60 19.93 6.76
N THR A 43 -43.68 19.64 6.05
CA THR A 43 -43.75 19.47 4.60
C THR A 43 -43.94 20.84 3.94
N PRO A 44 -43.28 21.15 2.81
CA PRO A 44 -43.70 22.23 1.93
C PRO A 44 -44.59 21.73 0.77
N PRO A 45 -45.44 22.63 0.20
CA PRO A 45 -46.61 22.24 -0.57
C PRO A 45 -46.38 22.21 -2.09
N ASN A 46 -47.20 21.38 -2.75
CA ASN A 46 -47.51 21.45 -4.17
C ASN A 46 -48.29 22.73 -4.51
N SER A 47 -47.97 23.34 -5.66
CA SER A 47 -48.90 24.16 -6.43
C SER A 47 -48.76 23.85 -7.93
N ASN A 48 -49.88 23.40 -8.50
CA ASN A 48 -50.14 23.22 -9.93
C ASN A 48 -49.97 24.52 -10.73
N GLU A 49 -49.65 24.42 -12.03
CA GLU A 49 -50.56 24.87 -13.11
C GLU A 49 -50.06 24.47 -14.51
N ASN A 50 -51.02 24.04 -15.33
CA ASN A 50 -50.91 23.66 -16.73
C ASN A 50 -50.86 24.90 -17.64
N ASN A 51 -50.12 24.86 -18.76
CA ASN A 51 -50.68 24.75 -20.13
C ASN A 51 -49.65 25.07 -21.25
N PRO A 52 -49.92 24.64 -22.50
CA PRO A 52 -48.93 24.31 -23.51
C PRO A 52 -48.69 25.44 -24.53
N VAL A 53 -47.58 25.36 -25.25
CA VAL A 53 -47.36 26.11 -26.49
C VAL A 53 -46.79 25.16 -27.55
N GLU A 54 -47.61 24.82 -28.53
CA GLU A 54 -47.20 24.46 -29.88
C GLU A 54 -46.45 25.64 -30.52
N LEU A 55 -45.41 25.37 -31.33
CA LEU A 55 -45.24 25.99 -32.65
C LEU A 55 -44.08 25.35 -33.42
N THR A 56 -44.48 24.68 -34.51
CA THR A 56 -43.90 24.68 -35.86
C THR A 56 -42.45 24.27 -36.13
N ALA A 57 -42.37 23.27 -37.00
CA ALA A 57 -41.25 22.82 -37.79
C ALA A 57 -40.56 23.95 -38.60
N THR A 58 -39.24 23.81 -38.78
CA THR A 58 -38.57 24.26 -40.01
C THR A 58 -37.73 23.13 -40.57
N LYS A 59 -38.04 22.80 -41.82
CA LYS A 59 -37.48 21.75 -42.67
C LYS A 59 -36.34 22.37 -43.46
N THR A 60 -35.12 21.83 -43.34
CA THR A 60 -34.06 22.08 -44.33
C THR A 60 -33.62 20.75 -44.90
N ILE A 61 -34.09 20.51 -46.12
CA ILE A 61 -33.64 19.45 -47.02
C ILE A 61 -32.32 19.91 -47.64
N ASN A 62 -31.30 19.07 -47.62
CA ASN A 62 -30.31 19.02 -48.70
C ASN A 62 -30.21 17.56 -49.16
N VAL A 63 -30.61 17.35 -50.42
CA VAL A 63 -30.51 16.10 -51.19
C VAL A 63 -29.55 16.39 -52.33
N VAL A 64 -28.50 15.56 -52.46
CA VAL A 64 -27.87 15.09 -53.72
C VAL A 64 -27.19 13.76 -53.34
N GLU A 65 -27.79 12.60 -53.64
CA GLU A 65 -27.46 11.65 -54.75
C GLU A 65 -25.97 11.27 -54.81
N GLY A 66 -25.52 10.01 -54.87
CA GLY A 66 -26.08 8.65 -54.96
C GLY A 66 -24.90 7.67 -54.74
N SER A 67 -25.06 6.42 -54.31
CA SER A 67 -25.48 5.31 -55.17
C SER A 67 -25.45 4.00 -54.36
N SER A 68 -26.59 3.29 -54.40
CA SER A 68 -26.78 1.85 -54.56
C SER A 68 -25.75 0.85 -54.00
N LYS A 69 -26.16 0.05 -53.01
CA LYS A 69 -26.26 -1.42 -53.17
C LYS A 69 -27.19 -2.06 -52.14
N ILE A 70 -28.10 -2.86 -52.69
CA ILE A 70 -29.13 -3.68 -52.04
C ILE A 70 -28.50 -4.97 -51.50
N SER A 71 -28.89 -5.44 -50.31
CA SER A 71 -29.12 -6.87 -50.05
C SER A 71 -30.02 -7.11 -48.82
N PHE A 72 -30.69 -8.26 -48.83
CA PHE A 72 -31.93 -8.66 -48.16
C PHE A 72 -31.78 -9.24 -46.73
N ARG A 73 -32.90 -9.15 -45.98
CA ARG A 73 -33.46 -10.07 -44.93
C ARG A 73 -32.53 -10.46 -43.75
N SER A 74 -32.98 -10.38 -42.50
CA SER A 74 -34.05 -11.20 -41.94
C SER A 74 -34.59 -10.60 -40.64
N GLN A 75 -35.90 -10.42 -40.54
CA GLN A 75 -36.59 -10.23 -39.27
C GLN A 75 -36.78 -11.60 -38.62
N THR A 76 -36.26 -11.77 -37.41
CA THR A 76 -36.67 -12.85 -36.51
C THR A 76 -37.10 -12.21 -35.21
N THR A 77 -38.41 -12.15 -35.02
CA THR A 77 -39.06 -11.89 -33.74
C THR A 77 -38.90 -13.12 -32.85
N SER A 78 -38.27 -12.96 -31.69
CA SER A 78 -38.37 -13.93 -30.59
C SER A 78 -38.81 -13.21 -29.32
N SER A 79 -40.05 -13.56 -28.98
CA SER A 79 -40.79 -13.39 -27.73
C SER A 79 -39.97 -13.29 -26.44
N ILE A 80 -40.25 -12.21 -25.71
CA ILE A 80 -39.92 -11.98 -24.30
C ILE A 80 -40.71 -12.97 -23.44
N ARG A 81 -40.01 -13.81 -22.66
CA ARG A 81 -40.57 -14.52 -21.51
C ARG A 81 -40.11 -13.80 -20.24
N ILE A 82 -41.08 -13.29 -19.51
CA ILE A 82 -40.93 -12.75 -18.15
C ILE A 82 -40.78 -13.96 -17.22
N GLY A 83 -39.60 -14.11 -16.61
CA GLY A 83 -39.37 -14.99 -15.48
C GLY A 83 -39.21 -14.16 -14.21
N SER A 84 -39.96 -14.49 -13.16
CA SER A 84 -39.88 -13.87 -11.84
C SER A 84 -38.47 -13.95 -11.22
N PRO A 85 -38.08 -12.98 -10.40
CA PRO A 85 -36.86 -13.04 -9.61
C PRO A 85 -37.18 -13.62 -8.23
N ASP A 86 -36.74 -14.84 -7.95
CA ASP A 86 -36.64 -15.33 -6.57
C ASP A 86 -35.60 -16.45 -6.51
N THR A 87 -34.40 -16.08 -6.07
CA THR A 87 -33.46 -16.86 -5.25
C THR A 87 -32.18 -16.02 -5.11
N ARG A 88 -32.14 -15.16 -4.08
CA ARG A 88 -30.86 -14.68 -3.54
C ARG A 88 -30.29 -15.79 -2.66
N SER A 89 -29.08 -16.22 -2.95
CA SER A 89 -28.23 -16.93 -2.01
C SER A 89 -27.52 -15.90 -1.11
N PRO A 90 -27.62 -15.95 0.22
CA PRO A 90 -26.76 -15.19 1.11
C PRO A 90 -25.92 -16.15 1.95
N ILE A 91 -24.70 -16.46 1.51
CA ILE A 91 -23.75 -17.21 2.34
C ILE A 91 -22.38 -16.50 2.47
N GLU A 92 -22.07 -15.47 1.68
CA GLU A 92 -20.72 -14.87 1.71
C GLU A 92 -20.59 -13.50 2.39
N SER A 93 -21.69 -12.88 2.89
CA SER A 93 -21.64 -11.46 3.29
C SER A 93 -21.45 -11.17 4.78
N LEU A 94 -21.33 -12.19 5.63
CA LEU A 94 -21.34 -11.97 7.09
C LEU A 94 -19.97 -12.18 7.77
N ASP A 95 -19.20 -13.18 7.34
CA ASP A 95 -17.81 -13.36 7.82
C ASP A 95 -16.94 -12.13 7.48
N ARG A 96 -17.24 -11.42 6.38
CA ARG A 96 -16.54 -10.20 5.95
C ARG A 96 -16.80 -8.95 6.83
N ARG A 97 -17.85 -8.94 7.66
CA ARG A 97 -18.25 -7.75 8.44
C ARG A 97 -17.67 -7.73 9.85
N ILE A 98 -17.56 -8.89 10.50
CA ILE A 98 -16.83 -9.08 11.78
C ILE A 98 -15.35 -8.65 11.61
N GLU A 99 -14.77 -8.91 10.42
CA GLU A 99 -13.41 -8.47 10.07
C GLU A 99 -13.24 -6.93 10.03
N GLN A 100 -14.31 -6.17 9.77
CA GLN A 100 -14.24 -4.71 9.56
C GLN A 100 -14.08 -3.89 10.85
N ILE A 101 -14.65 -4.37 11.97
CA ILE A 101 -14.55 -3.70 13.28
C ILE A 101 -13.20 -4.02 13.93
N GLU A 102 -12.69 -5.23 13.72
CA GLU A 102 -11.40 -5.65 14.27
C GLU A 102 -10.23 -4.95 13.56
N ILE A 103 -10.28 -4.71 12.24
CA ILE A 103 -9.30 -3.85 11.50
C ILE A 103 -9.20 -2.43 12.07
N ASN A 104 -10.30 -1.84 12.56
CA ASN A 104 -10.26 -0.54 13.22
C ASN A 104 -9.67 -0.60 14.65
N THR A 105 -9.63 -1.79 15.26
CA THR A 105 -9.01 -2.03 16.57
C THR A 105 -7.52 -2.42 16.42
N PHE A 106 -7.14 -3.00 15.27
CA PHE A 106 -5.77 -3.37 14.89
C PHE A 106 -4.82 -2.16 14.70
N GLY A 107 -5.33 -0.92 14.81
CA GLY A 107 -4.54 0.32 14.75
C GLY A 107 -4.41 1.13 16.05
N ILE A 108 -4.92 0.65 17.20
CA ILE A 108 -4.85 1.41 18.47
C ILE A 108 -4.38 0.51 19.62
N GLN A 109 -3.06 0.40 19.77
CA GLN A 109 -2.46 0.41 21.10
C GLN A 109 -1.89 1.80 21.35
N GLU A 110 -2.52 2.48 22.32
CA GLU A 110 -2.23 3.84 22.76
C GLU A 110 -0.75 4.07 23.06
N SER A 111 -0.11 5.02 22.38
CA SER A 111 0.95 5.81 22.99
C SER A 111 0.30 7.02 23.66
N GLN A 112 0.16 6.95 24.97
CA GLN A 112 -0.20 8.09 25.79
C GLN A 112 0.91 9.15 25.72
N SER A 113 0.69 10.25 25.01
CA SER A 113 1.06 11.58 25.51
C SER A 113 0.33 12.67 24.73
N ASN A 114 -0.65 13.31 25.38
CA ASN A 114 -1.11 14.64 25.00
C ASN A 114 -1.74 15.31 26.22
N GLN A 115 -0.97 16.16 26.89
CA GLN A 115 -1.49 17.34 27.57
C GLN A 115 -0.43 18.44 27.44
N PHE A 116 -0.69 19.44 26.61
CA PHE A 116 -0.77 20.86 27.00
C PHE A 116 -1.00 21.73 25.76
N SER A 117 -2.15 22.39 25.71
CA SER A 117 -2.47 23.50 24.82
C SER A 117 -2.59 24.79 25.63
N HIS A 118 -2.47 25.91 24.89
CA HIS A 118 -2.61 27.33 25.25
C HIS A 118 -1.31 28.05 25.66
N PHE A 119 -0.77 28.89 24.75
CA PHE A 119 -1.18 30.30 24.62
C PHE A 119 -0.70 30.90 23.29
N ILE A 120 -1.58 31.69 22.67
CA ILE A 120 -1.30 32.62 21.57
C ILE A 120 -0.89 33.96 22.20
N ASP A 121 0.17 34.60 21.69
CA ASP A 121 0.14 36.03 21.34
C ASP A 121 1.41 36.47 20.57
N LEU A 122 1.15 37.06 19.40
CA LEU A 122 2.07 37.90 18.61
C LEU A 122 2.16 39.30 19.25
N PRO A 123 3.23 40.08 19.02
CA PRO A 123 3.15 41.04 17.91
C PRO A 123 4.46 41.33 17.14
N LEU A 124 4.23 41.78 15.91
CA LEU A 124 5.11 42.50 14.97
C LEU A 124 5.83 43.71 15.59
N ALA A 125 7.07 43.99 15.14
CA ALA A 125 7.43 45.24 14.44
C ALA A 125 8.96 45.43 14.21
N ASN A 126 9.30 45.67 12.94
CA ASN A 126 10.37 46.52 12.38
C ASN A 126 11.38 47.23 13.31
N LYS A 127 12.67 47.16 12.93
CA LYS A 127 13.42 48.34 12.41
C LYS A 127 14.81 48.00 11.88
N ARG A 128 15.05 48.39 10.62
CA ARG A 128 16.38 48.69 10.04
C ARG A 128 16.94 49.96 10.67
N THR A 129 18.26 50.02 10.88
CA THR A 129 19.10 51.19 10.50
C THR A 129 20.58 50.82 10.39
N ARG A 130 21.24 51.47 9.43
CA ARG A 130 22.64 51.41 9.00
C ARG A 130 23.44 52.58 9.62
N LYS A 131 24.79 52.47 9.56
CA LYS A 131 25.86 53.52 9.63
C LYS A 131 26.15 54.05 11.05
N SER A 132 27.38 54.41 11.46
CA SER A 132 28.67 54.64 10.77
C SER A 132 29.83 54.76 11.80
N ASN A 133 31.05 54.60 11.26
CA ASN A 133 32.42 54.90 11.70
C ASN A 133 32.75 55.91 12.82
N GLU A 134 34.03 55.78 13.23
CA GLU A 134 34.98 56.70 13.93
C GLU A 134 35.27 56.29 15.38
N GLY A 135 36.50 56.12 15.89
CA GLY A 135 37.86 56.35 15.39
C GLY A 135 38.78 56.77 16.56
N LYS A 136 39.98 56.17 16.65
CA LYS A 136 41.21 56.60 17.39
C LYS A 136 41.25 56.44 18.93
N SER A 137 42.19 55.65 19.49
CA SER A 137 43.61 55.94 19.89
C SER A 137 43.66 56.64 21.27
N GLU A 138 44.52 56.39 22.27
CA GLU A 138 45.90 55.91 22.49
C GLU A 138 46.00 55.40 23.96
N PHE A 139 46.75 54.32 24.30
CA PHE A 139 48.05 54.31 25.01
C PHE A 139 48.09 55.17 26.31
N GLU A 140 48.46 54.72 27.53
CA GLU A 140 49.62 53.93 27.98
C GLU A 140 49.50 53.38 29.42
N GLN A 141 50.08 52.18 29.59
CA GLN A 141 50.95 51.69 30.68
C GLN A 141 50.50 51.65 32.16
N GLN A 142 50.51 50.43 32.72
CA GLN A 142 51.43 50.10 33.83
C GLN A 142 51.80 48.59 33.82
N LYS A 143 53.11 48.33 33.71
CA LYS A 143 53.77 47.02 33.88
C LYS A 143 54.05 46.77 35.37
N LYS A 144 53.79 45.55 35.86
CA LYS A 144 54.79 44.74 36.59
C LYS A 144 54.29 43.31 36.89
N SER A 145 55.01 42.34 36.31
CA SER A 145 55.44 41.07 36.94
C SER A 145 54.37 40.06 37.38
N VAL A 146 54.27 38.91 36.71
CA VAL A 146 54.89 37.63 37.10
C VAL A 146 54.75 36.63 35.93
N LYS A 147 55.80 35.82 35.78
CA LYS A 147 56.10 34.79 34.79
C LYS A 147 55.22 33.52 34.96
N THR A 148 55.15 32.76 33.86
CA THR A 148 54.79 31.34 33.68
C THR A 148 53.32 30.92 33.78
N SER A 149 52.58 31.11 32.68
CA SER A 149 51.50 30.19 32.24
C SER A 149 51.33 30.09 30.71
N SER A 150 52.02 30.91 29.91
CA SER A 150 51.80 30.93 28.44
C SER A 150 52.23 29.63 27.76
N ASP A 151 53.29 28.98 28.25
CA ASP A 151 53.77 27.74 27.64
C ASP A 151 52.82 26.55 27.90
N ALA A 152 51.90 26.65 28.87
CA ALA A 152 50.91 25.61 29.13
C ALA A 152 49.62 25.82 28.31
N GLU A 153 49.20 27.07 28.11
CA GLU A 153 48.02 27.41 27.30
C GLU A 153 48.28 27.25 25.80
N GLU A 154 49.47 27.61 25.33
CA GLU A 154 49.87 27.44 23.93
C GLU A 154 50.02 25.96 23.56
N ASP A 155 50.55 25.13 24.48
CA ASP A 155 50.62 23.68 24.33
C ASP A 155 49.22 23.02 24.35
N GLN A 156 48.28 23.58 25.11
CA GLN A 156 46.89 23.10 25.18
C GLN A 156 46.13 23.44 23.90
N GLN A 157 46.36 24.63 23.33
CA GLN A 157 45.75 25.08 22.09
C GLN A 157 46.33 24.34 20.87
N VAL A 158 47.64 24.06 20.87
CA VAL A 158 48.29 23.20 19.87
C VAL A 158 47.80 21.74 19.99
N LYS A 159 47.64 21.21 21.21
CA LYS A 159 47.04 19.87 21.43
C LYS A 159 45.57 19.80 21.00
N LEU A 160 44.79 20.85 21.21
CA LEU A 160 43.40 20.94 20.73
C LEU A 160 43.33 21.01 19.21
N SER A 161 44.18 21.83 18.58
CA SER A 161 44.27 21.94 17.12
C SER A 161 44.77 20.64 16.47
N LEU A 162 45.76 19.96 17.06
CA LEU A 162 46.23 18.65 16.63
C LEU A 162 45.16 17.56 16.83
N LYS A 163 44.45 17.54 17.97
CA LYS A 163 43.34 16.60 18.18
C LYS A 163 42.22 16.83 17.17
N GLN A 164 41.89 18.08 16.84
CA GLN A 164 40.87 18.41 15.86
C GLN A 164 41.32 18.04 14.44
N THR A 165 42.61 18.25 14.10
CA THR A 165 43.18 17.87 12.80
C THR A 165 43.26 16.35 12.64
N VAL A 166 43.70 15.62 13.66
CA VAL A 166 43.74 14.14 13.67
C VAL A 166 42.32 13.57 13.62
N SER A 167 41.38 14.14 14.39
CA SER A 167 39.97 13.74 14.34
C SER A 167 39.32 13.99 12.97
N ASN A 168 39.67 15.09 12.31
CA ASN A 168 39.20 15.40 10.95
C ASN A 168 39.83 14.48 9.90
N SER A 169 41.11 14.14 10.04
CA SER A 169 41.80 13.17 9.18
C SER A 169 41.15 11.79 9.27
N THR A 170 40.81 11.34 10.49
CA THR A 170 40.14 10.05 10.70
C THR A 170 38.70 10.05 10.18
N ALA A 171 37.98 11.17 10.30
CA ALA A 171 36.60 11.28 9.79
C ALA A 171 36.57 11.25 8.26
N LEU A 172 37.50 11.95 7.60
CA LEU A 172 37.62 11.95 6.14
C LEU A 172 38.01 10.55 5.61
N GLU A 173 39.00 9.91 6.22
CA GLU A 173 39.43 8.55 5.87
C GLU A 173 38.27 7.53 6.02
N ARG A 174 37.49 7.63 7.10
CA ARG A 174 36.29 6.79 7.27
C ARG A 174 35.25 7.03 6.19
N LEU A 175 35.05 8.28 5.78
CA LEU A 175 34.11 8.64 4.73
C LEU A 175 34.58 8.17 3.35
N GLU A 176 35.87 8.27 3.05
CA GLU A 176 36.47 7.74 1.83
C GLU A 176 36.36 6.22 1.75
N ASN A 177 36.63 5.51 2.86
CA ASN A 177 36.42 4.07 2.96
C ASN A 177 34.95 3.69 2.76
N LEU A 178 34.02 4.50 3.28
CA LEU A 178 32.59 4.29 3.05
C LEU A 178 32.21 4.52 1.58
N CYS A 179 32.77 5.52 0.90
CA CYS A 179 32.58 5.71 -0.54
C CYS A 179 33.02 4.48 -1.33
N VAL A 180 34.15 3.84 -0.98
CA VAL A 180 34.60 2.60 -1.62
C VAL A 180 33.55 1.49 -1.47
N ARG A 181 33.01 1.30 -0.26
CA ARG A 181 31.94 0.31 -0.01
C ARG A 181 30.66 0.62 -0.79
N VAL A 182 30.26 1.89 -0.84
CA VAL A 182 29.10 2.35 -1.63
C VAL A 182 29.31 2.08 -3.12
N ALA A 183 30.48 2.42 -3.67
CA ALA A 183 30.81 2.18 -5.07
C ALA A 183 30.78 0.68 -5.41
N GLN A 184 31.34 -0.16 -4.54
CA GLN A 184 31.31 -1.62 -4.68
C GLN A 184 29.88 -2.17 -4.67
N ASN A 185 29.05 -1.77 -3.69
CA ASN A 185 27.67 -2.23 -3.58
C ASN A 185 26.82 -1.79 -4.79
N LEU A 186 27.03 -0.57 -5.29
CA LEU A 186 26.36 -0.05 -6.47
C LEU A 186 26.94 -0.56 -7.80
N LYS A 187 28.03 -1.34 -7.77
CA LYS A 187 28.74 -1.82 -8.96
C LYS A 187 29.17 -0.68 -9.91
N ILE A 188 29.60 0.46 -9.35
CA ILE A 188 30.12 1.61 -10.11
C ILE A 188 31.57 1.93 -9.74
N SER A 189 32.27 2.67 -10.60
CA SER A 189 33.62 3.14 -10.27
C SER A 189 33.59 4.19 -9.14
N ASN A 190 34.67 4.27 -8.37
CA ASN A 190 34.77 5.27 -7.31
C ASN A 190 34.83 6.70 -7.92
N GLU A 191 35.40 6.83 -9.12
CA GLU A 191 35.41 8.07 -9.89
C GLU A 191 34.00 8.52 -10.29
N ASP A 192 33.14 7.59 -10.72
CA ASP A 192 31.75 7.90 -11.04
C ASP A 192 30.96 8.27 -9.79
N LEU A 193 31.17 7.57 -8.68
CA LEU A 193 30.55 7.93 -7.39
C LEU A 193 30.96 9.35 -6.95
N GLN A 194 32.25 9.68 -7.01
CA GLN A 194 32.76 11.01 -6.67
C GLN A 194 32.19 12.09 -7.59
N ARG A 195 31.98 11.79 -8.89
CA ARG A 195 31.32 12.71 -9.83
C ARG A 195 29.87 12.98 -9.42
N LEU A 196 29.13 11.94 -9.02
CA LEU A 196 27.74 12.07 -8.55
C LEU A 196 27.66 12.88 -7.25
N ILE A 197 28.55 12.62 -6.30
CA ILE A 197 28.62 13.37 -5.03
C ILE A 197 28.95 14.83 -5.31
N SER A 198 29.94 15.09 -6.17
CA SER A 198 30.35 16.45 -6.56
C SER A 198 29.21 17.25 -7.20
N ALA A 199 28.30 16.58 -7.92
CA ALA A 199 27.11 17.20 -8.48
C ALA A 199 26.09 17.64 -7.41
N LYS A 200 26.10 17.02 -6.22
CA LYS A 200 25.30 17.43 -5.04
C LYS A 200 26.05 18.43 -4.14
N GLY A 201 27.38 18.50 -4.24
CA GLY A 201 28.23 19.45 -3.52
C GLY A 201 29.50 18.79 -2.97
N ASN A 202 30.05 19.34 -1.88
CA ASN A 202 31.24 18.78 -1.25
C ASN A 202 30.95 17.40 -0.63
N LEU A 203 31.95 16.52 -0.60
CA LEU A 203 31.85 15.23 0.06
C LEU A 203 31.54 15.41 1.56
N ASN A 204 30.38 14.91 1.97
CA ASN A 204 29.92 14.80 3.35
C ASN A 204 28.90 13.65 3.43
N THR A 205 28.51 13.28 4.65
CA THR A 205 27.58 12.17 4.88
C THR A 205 26.21 12.38 4.24
N ALA A 206 25.66 13.60 4.26
CA ALA A 206 24.37 13.91 3.66
C ALA A 206 24.38 13.78 2.13
N ASN A 207 25.43 14.29 1.47
CA ASN A 207 25.56 14.19 0.02
C ASN A 207 25.83 12.75 -0.43
N LEU A 208 26.63 11.99 0.33
CA LEU A 208 26.84 10.56 0.08
C LEU A 208 25.53 9.78 0.21
N LEU A 209 24.79 10.00 1.31
CA LEU A 209 23.49 9.36 1.53
C LEU A 209 22.49 9.72 0.42
N ALA A 210 22.42 10.99 0.01
CA ALA A 210 21.54 11.42 -1.05
C ALA A 210 21.83 10.71 -2.39
N VAL A 211 23.11 10.59 -2.77
CA VAL A 211 23.51 9.84 -3.97
C VAL A 211 23.20 8.35 -3.81
N TYR A 212 23.47 7.77 -2.65
CA TYR A 212 23.22 6.36 -2.42
C TYR A 212 21.73 6.04 -2.47
N ASN A 213 20.90 6.84 -1.81
CA ASN A 213 19.44 6.72 -1.84
C ASN A 213 18.85 6.86 -3.25
N GLU A 214 19.38 7.78 -4.07
CA GLU A 214 18.96 7.92 -5.47
C GLU A 214 19.22 6.63 -6.26
N ARG A 215 20.34 5.96 -5.98
CA ARG A 215 20.72 4.71 -6.64
C ARG A 215 19.96 3.50 -6.10
N LEU A 216 19.75 3.41 -4.79
CA LEU A 216 18.90 2.38 -4.20
C LEU A 216 17.46 2.47 -4.70
N SER A 217 16.92 3.69 -4.80
CA SER A 217 15.59 3.93 -5.37
C SER A 217 15.49 3.42 -6.81
N ALA A 218 16.56 3.53 -7.59
CA ALA A 218 16.62 2.95 -8.93
C ALA A 218 16.69 1.41 -8.87
N ARG A 219 17.56 0.84 -8.02
CA ARG A 219 17.73 -0.60 -7.83
C ARG A 219 16.44 -1.32 -7.43
N PHE A 220 15.61 -0.71 -6.59
CA PHE A 220 14.30 -1.27 -6.19
C PHE A 220 13.29 -1.33 -7.34
N ARG A 221 13.56 -0.65 -8.45
CA ARG A 221 12.72 -0.58 -9.65
C ARG A 221 13.35 -1.30 -10.85
N GLU A 222 14.44 -2.02 -10.61
CA GLU A 222 15.07 -2.90 -11.61
C GLU A 222 14.38 -4.27 -11.62
N GLU A 223 14.40 -4.91 -12.77
CA GLU A 223 13.75 -6.21 -13.01
C GLU A 223 14.42 -7.38 -12.27
N ALA A 224 15.70 -7.25 -11.95
CA ALA A 224 16.42 -8.29 -11.23
C ALA A 224 15.89 -8.37 -9.79
N PRO A 225 15.47 -9.56 -9.30
CA PRO A 225 15.11 -9.75 -7.91
C PRO A 225 16.24 -9.26 -6.99
N ILE A 226 15.87 -8.62 -5.89
CA ILE A 226 16.82 -8.22 -4.86
C ILE A 226 17.06 -9.43 -3.97
N THR A 227 18.33 -9.84 -3.86
CA THR A 227 18.70 -10.97 -3.02
C THR A 227 18.76 -10.59 -1.54
N GLU A 228 18.64 -11.59 -0.66
CA GLU A 228 18.85 -11.43 0.78
C GLU A 228 20.20 -10.76 1.10
N GLN A 229 21.28 -11.22 0.45
CA GLN A 229 22.61 -10.66 0.64
C GLN A 229 22.71 -9.19 0.19
N GLU A 230 22.06 -8.83 -0.93
CA GLU A 230 21.99 -7.43 -1.36
C GLU A 230 21.30 -6.55 -0.31
N ILE A 231 20.20 -7.01 0.29
CA ILE A 231 19.49 -6.27 1.35
C ILE A 231 20.38 -6.07 2.58
N ARG A 232 21.11 -7.12 3.00
CA ARG A 232 22.08 -7.05 4.11
C ARG A 232 23.20 -6.07 3.82
N ASP A 233 23.76 -6.10 2.61
CA ASP A 233 24.83 -5.20 2.20
C ASP A 233 24.35 -3.75 2.20
N MET A 234 23.18 -3.49 1.62
CA MET A 234 22.56 -2.14 1.60
C MET A 234 22.30 -1.63 3.02
N HIS A 235 21.72 -2.46 3.87
CA HIS A 235 21.49 -2.13 5.27
C HIS A 235 22.80 -1.83 6.02
N SER A 236 23.85 -2.65 5.82
CA SER A 236 25.16 -2.47 6.47
C SER A 236 25.85 -1.15 6.12
N ILE A 237 25.51 -0.56 4.96
CA ILE A 237 26.03 0.72 4.50
C ILE A 237 25.18 1.85 5.06
N LEU A 238 23.85 1.78 4.87
CA LEU A 238 22.90 2.79 5.35
C LEU A 238 22.98 2.99 6.86
N PHE A 239 23.13 1.91 7.62
CA PHE A 239 23.20 1.93 9.08
C PHE A 239 24.64 1.80 9.59
N SER A 240 25.63 2.14 8.76
CA SER A 240 27.01 2.29 9.19
C SER A 240 27.16 3.48 10.16
N PRO A 241 28.18 3.52 11.04
CA PRO A 241 28.32 4.59 12.04
C PRO A 241 28.34 6.03 11.51
N LEU A 242 28.63 6.24 10.22
CA LEU A 242 28.62 7.57 9.59
C LEU A 242 27.26 7.98 9.03
N LEU A 243 26.41 7.02 8.68
CA LEU A 243 25.11 7.28 8.03
C LEU A 243 23.92 6.95 8.92
N ALA A 244 24.11 6.13 9.98
CA ALA A 244 23.05 5.59 10.81
C ALA A 244 22.06 6.65 11.32
N ASP A 245 22.56 7.78 11.85
CA ASP A 245 21.68 8.84 12.36
C ASP A 245 20.77 9.43 11.29
N LEU A 246 21.29 9.63 10.07
CA LEU A 246 20.52 10.17 8.94
C LEU A 246 19.56 9.12 8.38
N SER A 247 20.02 7.88 8.24
CA SER A 247 19.19 6.76 7.75
C SER A 247 18.05 6.43 8.71
N GLU A 248 18.29 6.49 10.03
CA GLU A 248 17.25 6.26 11.05
C GLU A 248 16.22 7.39 11.05
N GLN A 249 16.66 8.64 10.85
CA GLN A 249 15.74 9.76 10.66
C GLN A 249 14.83 9.53 9.45
N GLU A 250 15.38 9.09 8.31
CA GLU A 250 14.58 8.78 7.12
C GLU A 250 13.66 7.57 7.32
N ALA A 251 14.12 6.52 8.00
CA ALA A 251 13.37 5.30 8.23
C ALA A 251 12.18 5.48 9.20
N THR A 252 12.19 6.52 10.04
CA THR A 252 11.13 6.81 11.02
C THR A 252 10.12 7.86 10.54
N LEU A 253 10.31 8.46 9.36
CA LEU A 253 9.32 9.35 8.77
C LEU A 253 8.02 8.60 8.44
N PRO A 254 6.86 9.28 8.41
CA PRO A 254 5.62 8.70 7.91
C PRO A 254 5.83 8.09 6.52
N ILE A 255 5.50 6.81 6.39
CA ILE A 255 5.82 6.03 5.19
C ILE A 255 5.07 6.60 3.99
N ASN A 256 5.81 7.06 2.98
CA ASN A 256 5.25 7.29 1.66
C ASN A 256 5.29 5.97 0.90
N VAL A 257 4.20 5.20 0.94
CA VAL A 257 4.16 3.86 0.32
C VAL A 257 4.42 3.87 -1.18
N ILE A 258 4.28 5.01 -1.87
CA ILE A 258 4.52 5.15 -3.31
C ILE A 258 6.02 5.37 -3.60
N ASN A 259 6.69 6.15 -2.76
CA ASN A 259 8.11 6.46 -2.87
C ASN A 259 8.74 6.50 -1.49
N PRO A 260 8.91 5.33 -0.87
CA PRO A 260 9.45 5.22 0.48
C PRO A 260 10.92 5.63 0.49
N ALA A 261 11.41 6.06 1.65
CA ALA A 261 12.84 6.26 1.84
C ALA A 261 13.57 4.92 1.69
N PRO A 262 14.71 4.85 0.99
CA PRO A 262 15.47 3.60 0.86
C PRO A 262 15.88 2.98 2.20
N ALA A 263 16.19 3.80 3.20
CA ALA A 263 16.45 3.34 4.56
C ALA A 263 15.27 2.55 5.17
N PHE A 264 14.04 3.00 4.94
CA PHE A 264 12.84 2.27 5.37
C PHE A 264 12.69 0.94 4.61
N VAL A 265 12.88 0.93 3.30
CA VAL A 265 12.78 -0.29 2.48
C VAL A 265 13.78 -1.33 2.93
N CYS A 266 15.06 -0.99 3.04
CA CYS A 266 16.10 -1.92 3.48
C CYS A 266 15.86 -2.43 4.90
N LYS A 267 15.47 -1.55 5.83
CA LYS A 267 15.22 -1.93 7.23
C LYS A 267 14.01 -2.86 7.36
N SER A 268 12.88 -2.51 6.75
CA SER A 268 11.66 -3.33 6.81
C SER A 268 11.84 -4.70 6.16
N LEU A 269 12.50 -4.77 4.99
CA LEU A 269 12.79 -6.06 4.34
C LEU A 269 13.77 -6.90 5.16
N LEU A 270 14.83 -6.30 5.71
CA LEU A 270 15.79 -7.03 6.54
C LEU A 270 15.11 -7.59 7.80
N ASN A 271 14.27 -6.81 8.48
CA ASN A 271 13.53 -7.28 9.65
C ASN A 271 12.64 -8.48 9.32
N CYS A 272 11.95 -8.45 8.17
CA CYS A 272 11.15 -9.59 7.70
C CYS A 272 12.04 -10.82 7.44
N LEU A 273 13.16 -10.65 6.70
CA LEU A 273 14.08 -11.74 6.37
C LEU A 273 14.69 -12.38 7.61
N GLU A 274 15.20 -11.59 8.55
CA GLU A 274 15.74 -12.11 9.81
C GLU A 274 14.67 -12.85 10.63
N SER A 275 13.43 -12.37 10.61
CA SER A 275 12.32 -13.05 11.29
C SER A 275 11.97 -14.39 10.65
N ILE A 276 12.05 -14.50 9.32
CA ILE A 276 11.87 -15.74 8.55
C ILE A 276 13.01 -16.74 8.86
N GLU A 277 14.25 -16.28 8.81
CA GLU A 277 15.43 -17.11 9.09
C GLU A 277 15.46 -17.64 10.52
N ASN A 278 15.08 -16.80 11.50
CA ASN A 278 14.99 -17.20 12.90
C ASN A 278 13.96 -18.33 13.12
N ARG A 279 13.07 -18.58 12.15
CA ARG A 279 12.12 -19.69 12.12
C ARG A 279 12.51 -20.83 11.17
N GLY A 280 13.76 -20.86 10.72
CA GLY A 280 14.28 -21.93 9.88
C GLY A 280 14.02 -21.74 8.39
N GLY A 281 13.80 -20.50 7.94
CA GLY A 281 13.68 -20.16 6.52
C GLY A 281 12.26 -20.03 6.00
N TYR A 282 12.14 -19.79 4.68
CA TYR A 282 10.86 -19.54 4.02
C TYR A 282 9.93 -20.76 4.12
N THR A 283 10.42 -21.94 3.72
CA THR A 283 9.61 -23.17 3.70
C THR A 283 9.09 -23.51 5.10
N SER A 284 9.97 -23.49 6.10
CA SER A 284 9.62 -23.75 7.50
C SER A 284 8.57 -22.76 8.02
N SER A 285 8.71 -21.47 7.69
CA SER A 285 7.75 -20.43 8.11
C SER A 285 6.36 -20.63 7.50
N ILE A 286 6.30 -21.04 6.23
CA ILE A 286 5.05 -21.35 5.53
C ILE A 286 4.38 -22.60 6.11
N GLU A 287 5.13 -23.66 6.36
CA GLU A 287 4.61 -24.89 6.97
C GLU A 287 4.03 -24.62 8.36
N GLU A 288 4.76 -23.88 9.19
CA GLU A 288 4.33 -23.56 10.55
C GLU A 288 3.00 -22.77 10.57
N VAL A 289 2.84 -21.78 9.68
CA VAL A 289 1.58 -21.02 9.61
C VAL A 289 0.44 -21.85 9.02
N LYS A 290 0.72 -22.73 8.04
CA LYS A 290 -0.28 -23.66 7.50
C LYS A 290 -0.78 -24.64 8.55
N GLU A 291 0.11 -25.21 9.36
CA GLU A 291 -0.24 -26.08 10.48
C GLU A 291 -1.05 -25.31 11.53
N PHE A 292 -0.62 -24.10 11.88
CA PHE A 292 -1.32 -23.25 12.83
C PHE A 292 -2.74 -22.91 12.36
N SER A 293 -2.95 -22.68 11.08
CA SER A 293 -4.27 -22.37 10.51
C SER A 293 -5.29 -23.51 10.63
N LEU A 294 -4.84 -24.75 10.79
CA LEU A 294 -5.75 -25.87 11.11
C LEU A 294 -6.39 -25.73 12.49
N SER A 295 -5.79 -24.93 13.39
CA SER A 295 -6.32 -24.64 14.74
C SER A 295 -7.34 -23.50 14.77
N GLU A 296 -7.66 -22.88 13.62
CA GLU A 296 -8.61 -21.78 13.56
C GLU A 296 -9.98 -22.20 14.15
N PRO A 297 -10.51 -21.45 15.15
CA PRO A 297 -11.82 -21.75 15.73
C PRO A 297 -12.92 -21.70 14.67
N LYS A 298 -13.68 -22.80 14.55
CA LYS A 298 -14.81 -22.90 13.61
C LYS A 298 -16.14 -22.74 14.35
N PRO A 299 -17.08 -21.94 13.83
CA PRO A 299 -18.38 -21.80 14.47
C PRO A 299 -19.19 -23.07 14.26
N GLU A 300 -19.72 -23.64 15.34
CA GLU A 300 -20.52 -24.87 15.33
C GLU A 300 -21.87 -24.69 16.04
N GLY A 301 -22.84 -25.53 15.70
CA GLY A 301 -24.14 -25.60 16.38
C GLY A 301 -24.84 -24.24 16.55
N GLY A 302 -25.15 -23.90 17.82
CA GLY A 302 -25.83 -22.66 18.18
C GLY A 302 -25.05 -21.38 17.85
N VAL A 303 -23.70 -21.43 17.92
CA VAL A 303 -22.82 -20.30 17.57
C VAL A 303 -22.96 -19.99 16.08
N LYS A 304 -22.88 -21.03 15.23
CA LYS A 304 -23.10 -20.88 13.78
C LYS A 304 -24.49 -20.33 13.45
N ALA A 305 -25.51 -20.74 14.20
CA ALA A 305 -26.86 -20.22 14.03
C ALA A 305 -27.00 -18.75 14.46
N ILE A 306 -26.31 -18.32 15.52
CA ILE A 306 -26.27 -16.90 15.92
C ILE A 306 -25.68 -16.07 14.77
N ILE A 307 -24.49 -16.47 14.28
CA ILE A 307 -23.78 -15.76 13.21
C ILE A 307 -24.69 -15.69 11.98
N ASN A 308 -25.15 -16.81 11.43
CA ASN A 308 -25.90 -16.82 10.17
C ASN A 308 -27.22 -16.03 10.17
N ASN A 309 -27.84 -15.81 11.33
CA ASN A 309 -29.20 -15.26 11.42
C ASN A 309 -29.26 -13.83 11.98
N ASN A 310 -28.13 -13.25 12.40
CA ASN A 310 -28.10 -11.93 13.02
C ASN A 310 -27.05 -11.05 12.35
N THR A 311 -27.27 -9.74 12.33
CA THR A 311 -26.17 -8.81 12.05
C THR A 311 -25.28 -8.68 13.28
N GLU A 312 -24.02 -8.32 13.10
CA GLU A 312 -23.07 -8.14 14.19
C GLU A 312 -23.57 -7.14 15.24
N GLU A 313 -24.20 -6.04 14.82
CA GLU A 313 -24.78 -5.06 15.74
C GLU A 313 -26.01 -5.60 16.48
N GLY A 314 -26.69 -6.59 15.90
CA GLY A 314 -27.84 -7.27 16.49
C GLY A 314 -27.47 -8.39 17.44
N ILE A 315 -26.25 -8.93 17.36
CA ILE A 315 -25.79 -10.04 18.19
C ILE A 315 -25.87 -9.71 19.68
N PRO A 316 -25.39 -8.56 20.20
CA PRO A 316 -25.47 -8.26 21.62
C PRO A 316 -26.91 -8.31 22.18
N ALA A 317 -27.88 -7.76 21.45
CA ALA A 317 -29.28 -7.83 21.84
C ALA A 317 -29.83 -9.27 21.78
N PHE A 318 -29.41 -10.05 20.79
CA PHE A 318 -29.80 -11.46 20.66
C PHE A 318 -29.24 -12.34 21.78
N LEU A 319 -27.99 -12.11 22.22
CA LEU A 319 -27.38 -12.81 23.34
C LEU A 319 -28.14 -12.56 24.65
N GLU A 320 -28.60 -11.33 24.89
CA GLU A 320 -29.44 -11.01 26.05
C GLU A 320 -30.80 -11.72 26.01
N ILE A 321 -31.42 -11.84 24.82
CA ILE A 321 -32.64 -12.63 24.64
C ILE A 321 -32.36 -14.10 24.98
N LEU A 322 -31.28 -14.68 24.48
CA LEU A 322 -30.90 -16.07 24.76
C LEU A 322 -30.71 -16.31 26.26
N ARG A 323 -30.02 -15.40 26.96
CA ARG A 323 -29.87 -15.45 28.43
C ARG A 323 -31.22 -15.43 29.15
N GLY A 324 -32.17 -14.64 28.67
CA GLY A 324 -33.54 -14.59 29.17
C GLY A 324 -34.37 -15.87 28.96
N MET A 325 -33.95 -16.78 28.07
CA MET A 325 -34.62 -18.06 27.82
C MET A 325 -34.22 -19.18 28.80
N GLY A 326 -33.43 -18.86 29.82
CA GLY A 326 -32.98 -19.80 30.86
C GLY A 326 -31.72 -20.56 30.49
N GLU A 327 -31.42 -21.63 31.25
CA GLU A 327 -30.14 -22.36 31.21
C GLU A 327 -29.71 -22.77 29.79
N LYS A 328 -30.64 -23.25 28.97
CA LYS A 328 -30.33 -23.68 27.58
C LYS A 328 -29.91 -22.53 26.67
N GLY A 329 -30.51 -21.35 26.84
CA GLY A 329 -30.15 -20.17 26.06
C GLY A 329 -28.85 -19.54 26.56
N GLY A 330 -28.62 -19.55 27.88
CA GLY A 330 -27.36 -19.15 28.49
C GLY A 330 -26.16 -19.92 27.94
N ILE A 331 -26.25 -21.25 27.85
CA ILE A 331 -25.18 -22.11 27.29
C ILE A 331 -24.80 -21.70 25.86
N VAL A 332 -25.78 -21.33 25.03
CA VAL A 332 -25.53 -20.92 23.63
C VAL A 332 -24.88 -19.53 23.58
N ALA A 333 -25.30 -18.61 24.44
CA ALA A 333 -24.67 -17.30 24.56
C ALA A 333 -23.21 -17.41 25.06
N ASP A 334 -22.95 -18.19 26.10
CA ASP A 334 -21.61 -18.41 26.65
C ASP A 334 -20.69 -19.09 25.61
N ALA A 335 -21.22 -20.03 24.82
CA ALA A 335 -20.48 -20.67 23.73
C ALA A 335 -20.09 -19.69 22.62
N TYR A 336 -20.96 -18.71 22.32
CA TYR A 336 -20.64 -17.65 21.36
C TYR A 336 -19.55 -16.72 21.89
N GLU A 337 -19.65 -16.28 23.15
CA GLU A 337 -18.62 -15.44 23.78
C GLU A 337 -17.27 -16.16 23.83
N LYS A 338 -17.26 -17.44 24.21
CA LYS A 338 -16.04 -18.27 24.15
C LYS A 338 -15.48 -18.36 22.73
N TYR A 339 -16.32 -18.54 21.72
CA TYR A 339 -15.86 -18.58 20.32
C TYR A 339 -15.19 -17.25 19.90
N VAL A 340 -15.76 -16.11 20.31
CA VAL A 340 -15.17 -14.80 20.07
C VAL A 340 -13.80 -14.68 20.77
N ASP A 341 -13.72 -15.07 22.05
CA ASP A 341 -12.47 -15.07 22.81
C ASP A 341 -11.41 -15.98 22.15
N ASP A 342 -11.79 -17.19 21.74
CA ASP A 342 -10.91 -18.14 21.04
C ASP A 342 -10.41 -17.55 19.71
N LYS A 343 -11.27 -16.85 18.94
CA LYS A 343 -10.89 -16.17 17.69
C LYS A 343 -9.89 -15.04 17.93
N VAL A 344 -10.10 -14.22 18.96
CA VAL A 344 -9.17 -13.15 19.34
C VAL A 344 -7.80 -13.73 19.73
N GLN A 345 -7.79 -14.82 20.50
CA GLN A 345 -6.56 -15.52 20.88
C GLN A 345 -5.85 -16.12 19.66
N TYR A 346 -6.58 -16.77 18.75
CA TYR A 346 -6.04 -17.31 17.51
C TYR A 346 -5.35 -16.21 16.70
N ARG A 347 -6.01 -15.06 16.47
CA ARG A 347 -5.41 -13.93 15.72
C ARG A 347 -4.20 -13.33 16.42
N THR A 348 -4.22 -13.21 17.74
CA THR A 348 -3.07 -12.73 18.52
C THR A 348 -1.87 -13.67 18.37
N GLN A 349 -2.09 -14.97 18.25
CA GLN A 349 -1.03 -15.94 18.00
C GLN A 349 -0.56 -15.92 16.54
N LEU A 350 -1.49 -15.75 15.59
CA LEU A 350 -1.19 -15.61 14.16
C LEU A 350 -0.22 -14.46 13.89
N GLN A 351 -0.35 -13.35 14.61
CA GLN A 351 0.56 -12.20 14.49
C GLN A 351 2.02 -12.51 14.88
N LYS A 352 2.31 -13.64 15.52
CA LYS A 352 3.69 -13.99 15.87
C LYS A 352 4.47 -14.54 14.68
N PHE A 353 3.78 -14.90 13.60
CA PHE A 353 4.39 -15.49 12.42
C PHE A 353 4.94 -14.39 11.48
N PRO A 354 6.15 -14.58 10.93
CA PRO A 354 6.79 -13.61 10.03
C PRO A 354 6.16 -13.61 8.64
N ILE A 355 5.53 -14.73 8.26
CA ILE A 355 4.77 -14.88 7.04
C ILE A 355 3.39 -15.41 7.41
N ILE A 356 2.36 -14.73 6.92
CA ILE A 356 0.96 -15.09 7.17
C ILE A 356 0.23 -15.11 5.85
N GLU A 357 -0.69 -16.05 5.63
CA GLU A 357 -1.54 -16.00 4.46
C GLU A 357 -2.44 -14.77 4.53
N SER A 358 -2.47 -13.96 3.46
CA SER A 358 -3.15 -12.66 3.46
C SER A 358 -4.67 -12.82 3.61
N SER A 359 -5.22 -13.95 3.15
CA SER A 359 -6.63 -14.34 3.35
C SER A 359 -6.96 -14.50 4.84
N GLN A 360 -6.02 -14.99 5.67
CA GLN A 360 -6.22 -15.18 7.11
C GLN A 360 -6.20 -13.85 7.88
N LEU A 361 -5.42 -12.87 7.40
CA LEU A 361 -5.35 -11.54 8.02
C LEU A 361 -6.49 -10.60 7.58
N PHE A 362 -6.85 -10.63 6.30
CA PHE A 362 -7.70 -9.59 5.69
C PHE A 362 -9.01 -10.13 5.10
N GLY A 363 -9.25 -11.44 5.22
CA GLY A 363 -10.35 -12.13 4.58
C GLY A 363 -10.20 -12.21 3.05
N GLY A 364 -10.67 -13.33 2.47
CA GLY A 364 -10.71 -13.50 1.01
C GLY A 364 -10.67 -14.95 0.59
N GLY A 365 -11.37 -15.28 -0.50
CA GLY A 365 -11.38 -16.61 -1.11
C GLY A 365 -10.40 -16.72 -2.28
N ASN A 366 -9.19 -16.18 -2.12
CA ASN A 366 -8.22 -16.20 -3.20
C ASN A 366 -7.71 -17.63 -3.39
N VAL A 367 -7.71 -18.09 -4.64
CA VAL A 367 -7.19 -19.41 -5.02
C VAL A 367 -5.65 -19.41 -4.99
N ASN A 368 -5.04 -18.24 -5.16
CA ASN A 368 -3.59 -18.08 -5.16
C ASN A 368 -3.10 -17.74 -3.74
N GLU A 369 -2.06 -18.44 -3.29
CA GLU A 369 -1.43 -18.16 -2.00
C GLU A 369 -0.69 -16.81 -2.07
N VAL A 370 -1.27 -15.81 -1.43
CA VAL A 370 -0.67 -14.48 -1.25
C VAL A 370 -0.31 -14.32 0.21
N TYR A 371 0.93 -13.93 0.48
CA TYR A 371 1.46 -13.85 1.83
C TYR A 371 1.63 -12.41 2.29
N THR A 372 1.50 -12.18 3.59
CA THR A 372 1.84 -10.94 4.25
C THR A 372 3.12 -11.16 5.04
N LEU A 373 4.17 -10.40 4.71
CA LEU A 373 5.40 -10.37 5.48
C LEU A 373 5.22 -9.38 6.63
N THR A 374 5.58 -9.81 7.83
CA THR A 374 5.40 -9.03 9.06
C THR A 374 6.73 -8.69 9.72
N ASP A 375 6.73 -7.57 10.44
CA ASP A 375 7.78 -7.18 11.39
C ASP A 375 7.13 -7.07 12.76
N GLU A 376 7.46 -7.99 13.66
CA GLU A 376 6.83 -8.13 14.98
C GLU A 376 5.28 -8.15 14.91
N GLY A 377 4.75 -8.87 13.91
CA GLY A 377 3.30 -9.00 13.68
C GLY A 377 2.63 -7.81 13.00
N LYS A 378 3.38 -6.75 12.68
CA LYS A 378 2.88 -5.63 11.87
C LYS A 378 3.07 -5.94 10.39
N PRO A 379 2.01 -5.90 9.56
CA PRO A 379 2.14 -6.05 8.11
C PRO A 379 3.08 -5.01 7.51
N GLN A 380 4.09 -5.45 6.77
CA GLN A 380 5.04 -4.58 6.07
C GLN A 380 4.91 -4.70 4.55
N TRP A 381 4.76 -5.93 4.06
CA TRP A 381 4.75 -6.23 2.64
C TRP A 381 3.70 -7.30 2.31
N ILE A 382 3.10 -7.20 1.12
CA ILE A 382 2.31 -8.25 0.49
C ILE A 382 3.20 -8.94 -0.53
N PHE A 383 3.47 -10.23 -0.29
CA PHE A 383 4.34 -11.07 -1.10
C PHE A 383 3.53 -12.05 -1.94
N LYS A 384 3.77 -12.04 -3.25
CA LYS A 384 3.22 -12.99 -4.22
C LYS A 384 4.39 -13.80 -4.79
N PRO A 385 4.54 -15.08 -4.40
CA PRO A 385 5.65 -15.91 -4.88
C PRO A 385 5.38 -16.39 -6.31
N ALA A 386 6.40 -16.39 -7.17
CA ALA A 386 6.23 -16.67 -8.58
C ALA A 386 5.88 -18.13 -8.88
N ASN A 387 6.41 -19.07 -8.10
CA ASN A 387 6.18 -20.52 -8.22
C ASN A 387 4.71 -20.92 -8.04
N ASN A 388 3.90 -20.10 -7.37
CA ASN A 388 2.47 -20.35 -7.17
C ASN A 388 1.61 -19.94 -8.37
N PHE A 389 2.23 -19.37 -9.41
CA PHE A 389 1.56 -18.93 -10.63
C PHE A 389 2.10 -19.64 -11.87
N LYS A 390 2.23 -20.98 -11.81
CA LYS A 390 2.76 -21.81 -12.92
C LYS A 390 2.15 -21.50 -14.30
N ASN A 391 0.88 -21.08 -14.34
CA ASN A 391 0.17 -20.76 -15.60
C ASN A 391 0.28 -19.29 -16.03
N ASN A 392 0.94 -18.43 -15.25
CA ASN A 392 1.16 -17.02 -15.60
C ASN A 392 2.45 -16.48 -14.91
N PRO A 393 3.64 -16.73 -15.50
CA PRO A 393 4.92 -16.30 -14.93
C PRO A 393 5.09 -14.78 -14.92
N THR A 394 4.24 -14.03 -15.64
CA THR A 394 4.34 -12.58 -15.75
C THR A 394 3.74 -11.83 -14.55
N ILE A 395 2.97 -12.49 -13.68
CA ILE A 395 2.24 -11.83 -12.58
C ILE A 395 3.13 -10.95 -11.70
N CYS A 396 4.27 -11.47 -11.25
CA CYS A 396 5.19 -10.71 -10.41
C CYS A 396 5.78 -9.51 -11.16
N LYS A 397 6.07 -9.69 -12.46
CA LYS A 397 6.57 -8.61 -13.33
C LYS A 397 5.49 -7.54 -13.57
N ASN A 398 4.23 -7.93 -13.73
CA ASN A 398 3.11 -7.00 -13.91
C ASN A 398 2.91 -6.11 -12.67
N GLU A 399 2.96 -6.71 -11.47
CA GLU A 399 2.87 -5.98 -10.20
C GLU A 399 4.01 -4.97 -10.04
N GLN A 400 5.24 -5.36 -10.39
CA GLN A 400 6.39 -4.46 -10.36
C GLN A 400 6.27 -3.38 -11.44
N MET A 401 5.88 -3.73 -12.66
CA MET A 401 5.71 -2.80 -13.78
C MET A 401 4.70 -1.71 -13.45
N ALA A 402 3.55 -2.06 -12.88
CA ALA A 402 2.53 -1.10 -12.46
C ALA A 402 3.08 -0.07 -11.44
N SER A 403 3.94 -0.51 -10.53
CA SER A 403 4.70 0.36 -9.62
C SER A 403 5.77 1.19 -10.37
N CYS A 404 6.48 0.62 -11.33
CA CYS A 404 7.59 1.27 -12.05
C CYS A 404 7.16 2.36 -13.04
N ILE A 405 6.00 2.21 -13.70
CA ILE A 405 5.45 3.26 -14.57
C ILE A 405 4.97 4.49 -13.79
N ASN A 406 4.93 4.40 -12.45
CA ASN A 406 4.65 5.51 -11.54
C ASN A 406 5.87 6.44 -11.31
N TYR A 407 6.55 6.84 -12.38
CA TYR A 407 7.88 7.46 -12.34
C TYR A 407 7.96 8.85 -11.68
N HIS A 408 6.82 9.52 -11.49
CA HIS A 408 6.71 10.80 -10.77
C HIS A 408 5.77 10.75 -9.55
N ASN A 409 5.53 9.55 -9.01
CA ASN A 409 4.61 9.35 -7.88
C ASN A 409 3.21 9.93 -8.17
N GLN A 410 2.86 9.86 -9.45
CA GLN A 410 1.69 10.50 -10.03
C GLN A 410 0.45 9.63 -9.88
N PHE A 411 0.63 8.31 -9.81
CA PHE A 411 -0.36 7.31 -9.46
C PHE A 411 -0.20 6.89 -7.99
N ARG A 412 -1.26 6.32 -7.42
CA ARG A 412 -1.24 5.79 -6.06
C ARG A 412 -1.13 4.27 -6.07
N VAL A 413 -0.02 3.80 -6.64
CA VAL A 413 0.40 2.39 -6.61
C VAL A 413 1.53 2.31 -5.56
N PRO A 414 1.41 1.46 -4.53
CA PRO A 414 2.50 1.23 -3.58
C PRO A 414 3.74 0.69 -4.29
N LEU A 415 4.92 0.95 -3.74
CA LEU A 415 6.16 0.39 -4.26
C LEU A 415 6.06 -1.13 -4.23
N THR A 416 6.15 -1.73 -5.41
CA THR A 416 6.39 -3.16 -5.59
C THR A 416 7.83 -3.38 -6.04
N VAL A 417 8.52 -4.31 -5.38
CA VAL A 417 9.87 -4.77 -5.75
C VAL A 417 9.83 -6.26 -6.06
N LEU A 418 10.77 -6.74 -6.88
CA LEU A 418 11.05 -8.17 -6.99
C LEU A 418 12.10 -8.55 -5.93
N ILE A 419 11.85 -9.63 -5.20
CA ILE A 419 12.69 -10.08 -4.09
C ILE A 419 12.84 -11.60 -4.12
N ASP A 420 14.01 -12.07 -3.70
CA ASP A 420 14.26 -13.46 -3.35
C ASP A 420 14.32 -13.59 -1.83
N LEU A 421 13.38 -14.33 -1.24
CA LEU A 421 13.32 -14.60 0.20
C LEU A 421 14.21 -15.78 0.63
N GLY A 422 15.04 -16.31 -0.27
CA GLY A 422 15.85 -17.51 -0.06
C GLY A 422 15.12 -18.78 -0.47
N GLU A 423 15.85 -19.91 -0.56
CA GLU A 423 15.28 -21.22 -0.93
C GLU A 423 14.58 -21.25 -2.31
N GLY A 424 14.90 -20.31 -3.21
CA GLY A 424 14.24 -20.17 -4.51
C GLY A 424 12.87 -19.49 -4.45
N ALA A 425 12.50 -18.91 -3.31
CA ALA A 425 11.25 -18.17 -3.11
C ALA A 425 11.33 -16.75 -3.70
N VAL A 426 11.37 -16.68 -5.03
CA VAL A 426 11.34 -15.43 -5.79
C VAL A 426 9.90 -14.97 -5.98
N GLY A 427 9.64 -13.67 -5.83
CA GLY A 427 8.31 -13.11 -6.04
C GLY A 427 8.27 -11.58 -6.04
N SER A 428 7.05 -11.04 -6.13
CA SER A 428 6.81 -9.61 -5.97
C SER A 428 6.42 -9.28 -4.53
N ALA A 429 7.06 -8.27 -3.95
CA ALA A 429 6.73 -7.72 -2.64
C ALA A 429 6.24 -6.28 -2.79
N GLN A 430 4.98 -6.04 -2.49
CA GLN A 430 4.34 -4.72 -2.52
C GLN A 430 4.22 -4.15 -1.11
N LEU A 431 4.59 -2.89 -0.91
CA LEU A 431 4.45 -2.24 0.38
C LEU A 431 3.00 -2.27 0.86
N PHE A 432 2.81 -2.68 2.11
CA PHE A 432 1.50 -2.67 2.75
C PHE A 432 1.02 -1.22 2.95
N VAL A 433 -0.28 -0.99 2.68
CA VAL A 433 -0.90 0.33 2.86
C VAL A 433 -1.75 0.33 4.14
N PRO A 434 -1.30 0.99 5.22
CA PRO A 434 -2.03 1.01 6.47
C PRO A 434 -3.28 1.89 6.41
N ASP A 435 -4.19 1.66 7.35
CA ASP A 435 -5.39 2.48 7.61
C ASP A 435 -6.31 2.63 6.39
N CYS A 436 -6.44 1.55 5.61
CA CYS A 436 -7.25 1.50 4.41
C CYS A 436 -8.46 0.59 4.56
N VAL A 437 -9.52 0.91 3.82
CA VAL A 437 -10.69 0.03 3.65
C VAL A 437 -10.87 -0.30 2.16
N LYS A 438 -11.33 -1.52 1.86
CA LYS A 438 -11.67 -1.96 0.49
C LYS A 438 -12.85 -1.16 -0.05
N TYR A 439 -12.88 -0.88 -1.36
CA TYR A 439 -13.96 -0.13 -2.01
C TYR A 439 -15.35 -0.78 -1.84
N GLY A 440 -15.43 -2.11 -1.87
CA GLY A 440 -16.73 -2.78 -1.70
C GLY A 440 -17.36 -2.43 -0.35
N ASN A 441 -16.54 -2.39 0.69
CA ASN A 441 -16.96 -2.10 2.07
C ASN A 441 -17.34 -0.61 2.24
N VAL A 442 -16.78 0.26 1.40
CA VAL A 442 -17.15 1.67 1.30
C VAL A 442 -18.57 1.83 0.75
N GLN A 443 -18.91 1.12 -0.31
CA GLN A 443 -20.22 1.24 -0.97
C GLN A 443 -21.36 0.79 -0.07
N GLU A 444 -21.12 -0.20 0.80
CA GLU A 444 -22.13 -0.74 1.71
C GLU A 444 -22.47 0.20 2.88
N ASN A 445 -21.64 1.23 3.13
CA ASN A 445 -21.84 2.14 4.25
C ASN A 445 -22.42 3.49 3.77
N GLU A 446 -23.70 3.72 4.05
CA GLU A 446 -24.43 4.95 3.65
C GLU A 446 -23.75 6.24 4.12
N ASN A 447 -22.93 6.18 5.19
CA ASN A 447 -22.19 7.33 5.74
C ASN A 447 -20.90 7.67 4.98
N PHE A 448 -20.47 6.82 4.04
CA PHE A 448 -19.16 6.95 3.41
C PHE A 448 -19.10 8.06 2.36
N GLY A 449 -20.21 8.39 1.71
CA GLY A 449 -20.30 9.48 0.73
C GLY A 449 -19.28 9.34 -0.40
N LEU A 450 -19.66 8.69 -1.51
CA LEU A 450 -18.77 8.53 -2.68
C LEU A 450 -18.25 9.89 -3.21
N ASP A 451 -18.96 10.99 -2.94
CA ASP A 451 -18.53 12.37 -3.20
C ASP A 451 -17.24 12.78 -2.47
N ARG A 452 -16.84 12.04 -1.43
CA ARG A 452 -15.60 12.26 -0.67
C ARG A 452 -14.38 11.60 -1.29
N ILE A 453 -14.52 10.86 -2.39
CA ILE A 453 -13.37 10.33 -3.13
C ILE A 453 -12.64 11.51 -3.79
N HIS A 454 -11.32 11.60 -3.59
CA HIS A 454 -10.53 12.66 -4.19
C HIS A 454 -10.55 12.55 -5.73
N LEU A 455 -11.28 13.45 -6.40
CA LEU A 455 -11.58 13.36 -7.84
C LEU A 455 -10.33 13.21 -8.72
N LEU A 456 -9.25 13.94 -8.41
CA LEU A 456 -8.00 13.82 -9.17
C LEU A 456 -7.37 12.43 -9.01
N ASP A 457 -7.45 11.82 -7.83
CA ASP A 457 -6.90 10.47 -7.64
C ASP A 457 -7.70 9.45 -8.46
N LEU A 458 -9.04 9.59 -8.47
CA LEU A 458 -9.92 8.75 -9.28
C LEU A 458 -9.64 8.90 -10.78
N GLN A 459 -9.53 10.13 -11.30
CA GLN A 459 -9.22 10.35 -12.71
C GLN A 459 -7.82 9.84 -13.09
N LYS A 460 -6.83 9.97 -12.20
CA LYS A 460 -5.50 9.40 -12.42
C LYS A 460 -5.53 7.87 -12.43
N MET A 461 -6.37 7.25 -11.60
CA MET A 461 -6.58 5.80 -11.62
C MET A 461 -7.19 5.33 -12.95
N VAL A 462 -8.17 6.06 -13.47
CA VAL A 462 -8.72 5.78 -14.82
C VAL A 462 -7.60 5.75 -15.86
N ILE A 463 -6.74 6.76 -15.88
CA ILE A 463 -5.62 6.80 -16.82
C ILE A 463 -4.68 5.62 -16.61
N LEU A 464 -4.29 5.31 -15.36
CA LEU A 464 -3.44 4.16 -15.06
C LEU A 464 -4.02 2.84 -15.58
N ASP A 465 -5.24 2.48 -15.15
CA ASP A 465 -5.84 1.18 -15.48
C ASP A 465 -6.08 1.02 -16.99
N LEU A 466 -6.36 2.12 -17.70
CA LEU A 466 -6.43 2.09 -19.16
C LEU A 466 -5.05 1.89 -19.80
N LEU A 467 -4.02 2.61 -19.34
CA LEU A 467 -2.64 2.49 -19.86
C LEU A 467 -2.09 1.08 -19.73
N ILE A 468 -2.36 0.42 -18.61
CA ILE A 468 -1.87 -0.93 -18.31
C ILE A 468 -2.83 -2.03 -18.79
N GLY A 469 -3.99 -1.66 -19.33
CA GLY A 469 -5.00 -2.62 -19.79
C GLY A 469 -5.49 -3.55 -18.68
N ASN A 470 -5.82 -2.99 -17.51
CA ASN A 470 -6.22 -3.80 -16.36
C ASN A 470 -7.57 -4.50 -16.61
N THR A 471 -7.56 -5.82 -16.59
CA THR A 471 -8.75 -6.66 -16.85
C THR A 471 -9.43 -7.15 -15.57
N ASP A 472 -8.91 -6.83 -14.38
CA ASP A 472 -9.45 -7.27 -13.09
C ASP A 472 -9.49 -6.15 -12.04
N ARG A 473 -9.83 -4.93 -12.45
CA ARG A 473 -10.09 -3.85 -11.47
C ARG A 473 -11.48 -4.03 -10.85
N ASN A 474 -11.55 -4.91 -9.85
CA ASN A 474 -12.72 -5.11 -9.00
C ASN A 474 -12.66 -4.27 -7.70
N GLU A 475 -13.69 -4.35 -6.86
CA GLU A 475 -13.83 -3.52 -5.64
C GLU A 475 -12.88 -3.93 -4.50
N GLY A 476 -12.36 -5.15 -4.52
CA GLY A 476 -11.31 -5.61 -3.60
C GLY A 476 -9.95 -4.98 -3.90
N ASN A 477 -9.75 -4.56 -5.15
CA ASN A 477 -8.45 -4.11 -5.68
C ASN A 477 -8.23 -2.60 -5.53
N LEU A 478 -9.11 -1.94 -4.78
CA LEU A 478 -9.04 -0.50 -4.50
C LEU A 478 -9.14 -0.26 -2.99
N LEU A 479 -8.12 0.43 -2.48
CA LEU A 479 -8.00 0.77 -1.07
C LEU A 479 -8.27 2.26 -0.87
N PHE A 480 -9.08 2.59 0.13
CA PHE A 480 -9.43 3.95 0.50
C PHE A 480 -8.81 4.32 1.83
N GLN A 481 -7.91 5.30 1.81
CA GLN A 481 -7.28 5.86 3.00
C GLN A 481 -7.92 7.20 3.34
N ARG A 482 -8.47 7.33 4.55
CA ARG A 482 -9.07 8.59 5.00
C ARG A 482 -7.99 9.65 5.24
N LYS A 483 -8.15 10.83 4.66
CA LYS A 483 -7.31 12.02 4.92
C LYS A 483 -8.20 13.24 5.08
N GLY A 484 -8.53 13.55 6.34
CA GLY A 484 -9.51 14.59 6.67
C GLY A 484 -10.91 14.17 6.22
N ASP A 485 -11.53 15.03 5.41
CA ASP A 485 -12.89 14.82 4.87
C ASP A 485 -12.91 14.06 3.54
N PHE A 486 -11.73 13.76 2.98
CA PHE A 486 -11.60 13.06 1.71
C PHE A 486 -10.94 11.69 1.88
N TYR A 487 -11.17 10.83 0.91
CA TYR A 487 -10.44 9.58 0.76
C TYR A 487 -9.46 9.67 -0.38
N ARG A 488 -8.24 9.22 -0.11
CA ARG A 488 -7.23 8.96 -1.12
C ARG A 488 -7.35 7.50 -1.55
N LEU A 489 -7.21 7.27 -2.85
CA LEU A 489 -7.42 5.96 -3.45
C LEU A 489 -6.07 5.34 -3.79
N PHE A 490 -5.80 4.12 -3.36
CA PHE A 490 -4.66 3.31 -3.78
C PHE A 490 -5.16 2.14 -4.63
N ALA A 491 -4.41 1.83 -5.68
CA ALA A 491 -4.61 0.58 -6.42
C ALA A 491 -3.57 -0.44 -5.99
N ILE A 492 -4.06 -1.66 -5.81
CA ILE A 492 -3.28 -2.87 -5.54
C ILE A 492 -3.72 -3.93 -6.56
N ASP A 493 -3.04 -5.07 -6.57
CA ASP A 493 -3.44 -6.24 -7.38
C ASP A 493 -3.48 -5.94 -8.89
N HIS A 494 -2.29 -5.90 -9.49
CA HIS A 494 -2.06 -5.61 -10.92
C HIS A 494 -1.59 -6.83 -11.71
N ASP A 495 -1.89 -8.03 -11.21
CA ASP A 495 -1.50 -9.30 -11.82
C ASP A 495 -2.11 -9.50 -13.23
N GLN A 496 -3.36 -9.06 -13.44
CA GLN A 496 -4.11 -9.13 -14.70
C GLN A 496 -3.98 -7.85 -15.57
N CYS A 497 -2.75 -7.32 -15.67
CA CYS A 497 -2.39 -6.16 -16.49
C CYS A 497 -1.38 -6.55 -17.57
N PHE A 498 -1.13 -5.65 -18.52
CA PHE A 498 -0.12 -5.81 -19.59
C PHE A 498 -0.26 -7.10 -20.42
N ALA A 499 -1.47 -7.65 -20.49
CA ALA A 499 -1.73 -8.95 -21.10
C ALA A 499 -1.12 -9.05 -22.51
N SER A 500 -0.30 -10.07 -22.74
CA SER A 500 0.28 -10.40 -24.04
C SER A 500 -0.80 -10.86 -25.02
N SER A 501 -1.78 -11.64 -24.55
CA SER A 501 -2.98 -12.03 -25.29
C SER A 501 -4.25 -11.42 -24.69
N LEU A 502 -5.08 -10.85 -25.56
CA LEU A 502 -6.38 -10.32 -25.16
C LEU A 502 -7.33 -11.49 -24.95
N SER A 503 -7.53 -11.91 -23.70
CA SER A 503 -8.43 -13.00 -23.34
C SER A 503 -9.62 -12.55 -22.48
N ARG A 504 -9.58 -11.32 -21.96
CA ARG A 504 -10.58 -10.79 -21.02
C ARG A 504 -10.98 -9.36 -21.36
N PRO A 505 -12.24 -8.96 -21.15
CA PRO A 505 -12.66 -7.57 -21.26
C PRO A 505 -12.01 -6.70 -20.18
N LEU A 506 -11.89 -5.39 -20.45
CA LEU A 506 -11.53 -4.42 -19.40
C LEU A 506 -12.65 -4.32 -18.36
N LEU A 507 -12.35 -4.70 -17.12
CA LEU A 507 -13.26 -4.61 -15.98
C LEU A 507 -12.80 -3.48 -15.07
N LEU A 508 -13.66 -2.48 -14.85
CA LEU A 508 -13.38 -1.29 -14.03
C LEU A 508 -14.58 -1.03 -13.12
N CYS A 509 -14.47 -1.36 -11.84
CA CYS A 509 -15.58 -1.27 -10.87
C CYS A 509 -16.14 0.15 -10.62
N TYR A 510 -15.42 1.18 -11.07
CA TYR A 510 -15.80 2.59 -10.89
C TYR A 510 -16.35 3.26 -12.15
N ASP A 511 -16.48 2.57 -13.27
CA ASP A 511 -16.82 3.19 -14.57
C ASP A 511 -18.23 3.81 -14.64
N ASN A 512 -19.06 3.56 -13.62
CA ASN A 512 -20.39 4.15 -13.47
C ASN A 512 -20.46 5.29 -12.43
N LEU A 513 -19.33 5.68 -11.82
CA LEU A 513 -19.30 6.73 -10.81
C LEU A 513 -19.70 8.10 -11.39
N PRO A 514 -20.69 8.81 -10.80
CA PRO A 514 -21.12 10.13 -11.28
C PRO A 514 -20.01 11.17 -11.38
N GLN A 515 -19.00 11.07 -10.53
CA GLN A 515 -17.80 11.92 -10.48
C GLN A 515 -17.04 11.90 -11.81
N LEU A 516 -17.06 10.77 -12.53
CA LEU A 516 -16.38 10.62 -13.83
C LEU A 516 -17.13 11.30 -14.99
N LYS A 517 -18.28 11.91 -14.72
CA LYS A 517 -19.01 12.78 -15.68
C LYS A 517 -18.51 14.22 -15.66
N SER A 518 -17.63 14.59 -14.72
CA SER A 518 -16.98 15.90 -14.75
C SER A 518 -15.88 15.93 -15.81
N SER A 519 -15.51 17.12 -16.30
CA SER A 519 -14.33 17.28 -17.16
C SER A 519 -13.05 16.79 -16.47
N PHE A 520 -12.04 16.45 -17.27
CA PHE A 520 -10.70 16.17 -16.77
C PHE A 520 -10.13 17.36 -16.01
N LEU A 521 -9.47 17.08 -14.89
CA LEU A 521 -8.75 18.08 -14.12
C LEU A 521 -7.38 18.39 -14.75
N PRO A 522 -6.83 19.60 -14.55
CA PRO A 522 -5.57 20.02 -15.18
C PRO A 522 -4.38 19.06 -14.97
N GLY A 523 -4.32 18.40 -13.80
CA GLY A 523 -3.25 17.46 -13.47
C GLY A 523 -3.25 16.14 -14.27
N ILE A 524 -4.19 15.96 -15.20
CA ILE A 524 -4.24 14.80 -16.09
C ILE A 524 -3.35 15.01 -17.33
N ALA A 525 -3.17 16.25 -17.79
CA ALA A 525 -2.38 16.56 -18.97
C ALA A 525 -0.92 16.06 -18.86
N ASP A 526 -0.34 16.15 -17.67
CA ASP A 526 1.03 15.70 -17.41
C ASP A 526 1.19 14.19 -17.63
N LEU A 527 0.17 13.40 -17.25
CA LEU A 527 0.17 11.93 -17.36
C LEU A 527 0.17 11.43 -18.80
N ILE A 528 -0.31 12.25 -19.73
CA ILE A 528 -0.48 11.91 -21.15
C ILE A 528 0.41 12.79 -22.03
N SER A 529 1.37 13.50 -21.46
CA SER A 529 2.33 14.32 -22.19
C SER A 529 3.24 13.47 -23.09
N SER A 530 3.90 14.07 -24.08
CA SER A 530 4.89 13.36 -24.91
C SER A 530 6.10 12.88 -24.11
N GLU A 531 6.38 13.53 -22.97
CA GLU A 531 7.43 13.09 -22.06
C GLU A 531 7.00 11.86 -21.26
N ALA A 532 5.77 11.86 -20.73
CA ALA A 532 5.20 10.70 -20.05
C ALA A 532 5.17 9.46 -20.97
N GLU A 533 4.73 9.64 -22.23
CA GLU A 533 4.74 8.57 -23.24
C GLU A 533 6.12 7.93 -23.42
N LYS A 534 7.18 8.73 -23.56
CA LYS A 534 8.56 8.23 -23.69
C LYS A 534 9.00 7.47 -22.46
N ILE A 535 8.65 7.96 -21.27
CA ILE A 535 9.07 7.34 -20.02
C ILE A 535 8.33 6.02 -19.80
N TYR A 536 7.02 5.95 -20.05
CA TYR A 536 6.29 4.69 -20.02
C TYR A 536 6.84 3.69 -21.02
N GLU A 537 7.10 4.13 -22.26
CA GLU A 537 7.71 3.28 -23.28
C GLU A 537 9.08 2.75 -22.83
N GLN A 538 9.94 3.60 -22.25
CA GLN A 538 11.23 3.19 -21.72
C GLN A 538 11.08 2.15 -20.60
N LYS A 539 10.16 2.38 -19.65
CA LYS A 539 9.92 1.47 -18.52
C LYS A 539 9.34 0.14 -18.95
N MET A 540 8.35 0.16 -19.84
CA MET A 540 7.76 -1.04 -20.41
C MET A 540 8.79 -1.84 -21.22
N LYS A 541 9.67 -1.17 -21.98
CA LYS A 541 10.77 -1.84 -22.69
C LYS A 541 11.80 -2.45 -21.75
N SER A 542 12.21 -1.74 -20.70
CA SER A 542 13.27 -2.21 -19.80
C SER A 542 12.89 -3.45 -19.02
N LEU A 543 11.60 -3.68 -18.78
CA LEU A 543 11.07 -4.80 -18.00
C LEU A 543 10.54 -5.94 -18.89
N ASN A 544 10.37 -5.71 -20.20
CA ASN A 544 9.96 -6.71 -21.19
C ASN A 544 11.12 -7.21 -22.07
N ALA A 545 12.36 -6.78 -21.82
CA ALA A 545 13.52 -7.10 -22.69
C ALA A 545 14.09 -8.52 -22.49
N TYR A 546 13.51 -9.31 -21.58
CA TYR A 546 13.91 -10.68 -21.27
C TYR A 546 12.70 -11.63 -21.41
N GLU A 547 12.30 -11.90 -22.66
CA GLU A 547 11.75 -13.21 -23.03
C GLU A 547 12.96 -14.16 -23.15
N GLY A 548 13.09 -15.11 -22.21
CA GLY A 548 14.23 -16.04 -22.09
C GLY A 548 15.08 -15.89 -20.83
N ASP A 549 14.47 -15.66 -19.66
CA ASP A 549 15.18 -15.64 -18.38
C ASP A 549 15.36 -17.07 -17.84
N PRO A 550 16.59 -17.60 -17.76
CA PRO A 550 16.86 -18.98 -17.30
C PRO A 550 16.40 -19.23 -15.86
N TYR A 551 16.17 -18.20 -15.04
CA TYR A 551 15.65 -18.36 -13.68
C TYR A 551 14.22 -18.96 -13.64
N PHE A 552 13.45 -18.75 -14.72
CA PHE A 552 12.10 -19.31 -14.85
C PHE A 552 12.07 -20.57 -15.72
N GLU A 553 13.08 -20.77 -16.59
CA GLU A 553 13.23 -21.98 -17.41
C GLU A 553 13.79 -23.16 -16.59
N GLU A 554 14.72 -22.93 -15.64
CA GLU A 554 15.32 -24.01 -14.82
C GLU A 554 14.32 -24.71 -13.87
N GLN A 555 13.12 -24.16 -13.66
CA GLN A 555 12.08 -24.80 -12.85
C GLN A 555 11.09 -25.66 -13.65
N GLU A 556 11.09 -25.57 -14.99
CA GLU A 556 10.31 -26.48 -15.84
C GLU A 556 11.00 -27.85 -16.03
N GLU A 557 12.33 -27.92 -15.90
CA GLU A 557 13.09 -29.16 -16.16
C GLU A 557 13.04 -30.22 -15.02
N ILE A 558 12.38 -29.96 -13.88
CA ILE A 558 12.44 -30.86 -12.71
C ILE A 558 11.27 -31.87 -12.61
N GLU A 559 10.20 -31.76 -13.41
CA GLU A 559 9.07 -32.73 -13.33
C GLU A 559 8.55 -33.24 -14.69
N VAL A 560 9.42 -33.39 -15.70
CA VAL A 560 9.05 -34.10 -16.94
C VAL A 560 9.68 -35.51 -16.99
N GLU A 561 9.40 -36.31 -15.96
CA GLU A 561 9.40 -37.77 -16.11
C GLU A 561 7.99 -38.26 -15.78
N ASN A 562 7.21 -38.48 -16.84
CA ASN A 562 5.85 -39.03 -16.88
C ASN A 562 4.71 -38.00 -16.85
N GLU A 563 4.34 -37.45 -18.01
CA GLU A 563 2.95 -37.48 -18.48
C GLU A 563 2.85 -37.05 -19.96
N GLN A 564 1.84 -37.58 -20.63
CA GLN A 564 1.69 -37.60 -22.09
C GLN A 564 1.49 -36.20 -22.70
N GLU A 565 2.22 -35.96 -23.78
CA GLU A 565 2.04 -34.85 -24.72
C GLU A 565 0.55 -34.65 -25.07
N ILE A 566 -0.01 -33.53 -24.62
CA ILE A 566 -1.10 -32.86 -25.31
C ILE A 566 -0.45 -31.70 -26.05
N GLU A 567 -0.22 -31.89 -27.35
CA GLU A 567 0.13 -30.81 -28.28
C GLU A 567 -1.07 -29.86 -28.40
N ASP A 568 -1.15 -28.83 -27.55
CA ASP A 568 -1.93 -27.63 -27.83
C ASP A 568 -1.07 -26.68 -28.68
N GLU A 569 -0.96 -27.01 -29.97
CA GLU A 569 -0.50 -26.07 -31.00
C GLU A 569 -1.59 -24.98 -31.18
N ASN A 570 -1.54 -23.86 -30.43
CA ASN A 570 -2.07 -22.55 -30.85
C ASN A 570 -1.88 -21.37 -29.86
N GLU A 571 -0.95 -21.41 -28.92
CA GLU A 571 -0.54 -20.18 -28.23
C GLU A 571 0.54 -19.46 -29.04
N GLN A 572 0.13 -18.69 -30.05
CA GLN A 572 1.02 -17.67 -30.62
C GLN A 572 1.28 -16.60 -29.56
N GLU A 573 2.40 -16.79 -28.86
CA GLU A 573 3.07 -15.83 -28.00
C GLU A 573 3.17 -14.47 -28.70
N MET A 574 2.52 -13.46 -28.12
CA MET A 574 2.54 -12.09 -28.65
C MET A 574 3.63 -11.27 -27.96
N VAL A 575 4.64 -10.94 -28.76
CA VAL A 575 5.84 -10.15 -28.48
C VAL A 575 5.53 -8.83 -27.73
N PRO A 576 6.45 -8.31 -26.87
CA PRO A 576 6.39 -7.03 -26.13
C PRO A 576 5.88 -5.77 -26.84
N CYS A 577 5.71 -5.80 -28.17
CA CYS A 577 5.17 -4.70 -28.97
C CYS A 577 3.72 -4.34 -28.62
N HIS A 578 2.87 -5.30 -28.21
CA HIS A 578 1.44 -5.05 -28.04
C HIS A 578 1.05 -4.19 -26.83
N ALA A 579 1.69 -4.38 -25.67
CA ALA A 579 1.43 -3.57 -24.48
C ALA A 579 1.86 -2.10 -24.69
N ILE A 580 2.98 -1.87 -25.37
CA ILE A 580 3.47 -0.53 -25.71
C ILE A 580 2.57 0.12 -26.76
N GLU A 581 2.14 -0.61 -27.78
CA GLU A 581 1.16 -0.13 -28.77
C GLU A 581 -0.16 0.25 -28.13
N TRP A 582 -0.65 -0.55 -27.18
CA TRP A 582 -1.84 -0.25 -26.40
C TRP A 582 -1.67 1.01 -25.57
N MET A 583 -0.58 1.13 -24.81
CA MET A 583 -0.24 2.32 -24.05
C MET A 583 -0.23 3.59 -24.93
N LYS A 584 0.42 3.53 -26.09
CA LYS A 584 0.45 4.65 -27.06
C LYS A 584 -0.93 5.01 -27.59
N PHE A 585 -1.75 4.00 -27.89
CA PHE A 585 -3.13 4.19 -28.30
C PHE A 585 -3.94 4.91 -27.21
N VAL A 586 -3.86 4.43 -25.96
CA VAL A 586 -4.57 5.04 -24.82
C VAL A 586 -4.14 6.48 -24.59
N ILE A 587 -2.83 6.79 -24.69
CA ILE A 587 -2.34 8.17 -24.57
C ILE A 587 -2.91 9.06 -25.67
N LYS A 588 -2.89 8.59 -26.93
CA LYS A 588 -3.44 9.34 -28.06
C LYS A 588 -4.92 9.66 -27.86
N GLU A 589 -5.72 8.65 -27.52
CA GLU A 589 -7.16 8.86 -27.29
C GLU A 589 -7.43 9.71 -26.05
N SER A 590 -6.61 9.61 -25.01
CA SER A 590 -6.71 10.47 -23.83
C SER A 590 -6.41 11.94 -24.16
N ARG A 591 -5.44 12.21 -25.04
CA ARG A 591 -5.14 13.57 -25.54
C ARG A 591 -6.32 14.13 -26.33
N LEU A 592 -6.88 13.33 -27.25
CA LEU A 592 -8.06 13.72 -28.03
C LEU A 592 -9.26 14.00 -27.13
N ALA A 593 -9.52 13.14 -26.14
CA ALA A 593 -10.58 13.34 -25.18
C ALA A 593 -10.40 14.66 -24.40
N LEU A 594 -9.17 14.97 -23.96
CA LEU A 594 -8.86 16.22 -23.27
C LEU A 594 -9.06 17.45 -24.17
N GLU A 595 -8.57 17.40 -25.42
CA GLU A 595 -8.70 18.47 -26.41
C GLU A 595 -10.16 18.75 -26.79
N ASN A 596 -10.97 17.70 -26.90
CA ASN A 596 -12.39 17.78 -27.24
C ASN A 596 -13.29 18.14 -26.04
N GLY A 597 -12.72 18.24 -24.83
CA GLY A 597 -13.49 18.49 -23.60
C GLY A 597 -14.37 17.31 -23.19
N GLU A 598 -14.00 16.09 -23.59
CA GLU A 598 -14.66 14.86 -23.16
C GLU A 598 -14.39 14.58 -21.68
N THR A 599 -15.24 13.74 -21.12
CA THR A 599 -15.20 13.29 -19.72
C THR A 599 -14.46 11.95 -19.58
N PRO A 600 -13.92 11.62 -18.40
CA PRO A 600 -13.33 10.30 -18.15
C PRO A 600 -14.25 9.13 -18.52
N ILE A 601 -15.56 9.23 -18.27
CA ILE A 601 -16.50 8.17 -18.62
C ILE A 601 -16.68 8.00 -20.13
N GLN A 602 -16.52 9.07 -20.92
CA GLN A 602 -16.52 8.99 -22.39
C GLN A 602 -15.24 8.30 -22.88
N LEU A 603 -14.08 8.69 -22.34
CA LEU A 603 -12.81 8.04 -22.64
C LEU A 603 -12.87 6.54 -22.34
N ILE A 604 -13.35 6.14 -21.15
CA ILE A 604 -13.49 4.72 -20.77
C ILE A 604 -14.32 3.97 -21.82
N ARG A 605 -15.44 4.52 -22.28
CA ARG A 605 -16.29 3.87 -23.30
C ARG A 605 -15.56 3.71 -24.63
N THR A 606 -14.86 4.75 -25.09
CA THR A 606 -14.07 4.70 -26.33
C THR A 606 -13.01 3.60 -26.24
N ILE A 607 -12.24 3.58 -25.16
CA ILE A 607 -11.17 2.60 -24.96
C ILE A 607 -11.72 1.18 -24.79
N LYS A 608 -12.78 0.98 -23.99
CA LYS A 608 -13.44 -0.33 -23.85
C LYS A 608 -13.98 -0.86 -25.16
N SER A 609 -14.55 0.01 -26.00
CA SER A 609 -15.03 -0.39 -27.32
C SER A 609 -13.88 -0.86 -28.21
N GLU A 610 -12.75 -0.15 -28.21
CA GLU A 610 -11.57 -0.59 -28.98
C GLU A 610 -11.00 -1.90 -28.42
N TRP A 611 -10.88 -2.03 -27.10
CA TRP A 611 -10.44 -3.27 -26.48
C TRP A 611 -11.32 -4.45 -26.88
N GLN A 612 -12.65 -4.27 -26.89
CA GLN A 612 -13.58 -5.30 -27.34
C GLN A 612 -13.43 -5.61 -28.84
N ASN A 613 -13.16 -4.61 -29.68
CA ASN A 613 -12.92 -4.84 -31.10
C ASN A 613 -11.66 -5.70 -31.32
N ARG A 614 -10.61 -5.45 -30.55
CA ARG A 614 -9.38 -6.27 -30.59
C ARG A 614 -9.64 -7.67 -30.07
N LEU A 615 -10.35 -7.82 -28.95
CA LEU A 615 -10.78 -9.12 -28.42
C LEU A 615 -11.59 -9.97 -29.42
N ASN A 616 -12.35 -9.34 -30.31
CA ASN A 616 -13.14 -10.05 -31.31
C ASN A 616 -12.34 -10.38 -32.59
N PHE A 617 -11.16 -9.77 -32.75
CA PHE A 617 -10.30 -9.96 -33.92
C PHE A 617 -9.33 -11.13 -33.72
N TYR A 618 -8.84 -11.29 -32.49
CA TYR A 618 -8.20 -12.50 -32.00
C TYR A 618 -9.26 -13.56 -31.66
#